data_AF-A0A3S3RQM3-F1
#
_entry.id   AF-A0A3S3RQM3-F1
#
_cell.length_a   1.000
_cell.length_b   1.000
_cell.length_c   1.000
_cell.angle_alpha   90.00
_cell.angle_beta   90.00
_cell.angle_gamma   90.00
#
_symmetry.space_group_name_H-M   'P 1'
#
loop_
_entity.id
_entity.type
_entity.pdbx_description
1 polymer ?
#
loop_
_entity_poly.entity_id
_entity_poly.type
_entity_poly.pdbx_seq_one_letter_code
_entity_poly.pdbx_strand_id
1 'polypeptide(L)'
;MEQKKKAEEVLQLARKAGSDFSALAQEYSEGPTKERGGDLGFFSNGRMVPPFDKAVFSLQPGEISDVVETQFGYHIIKLEEIRPATVRTFEQVKDNLAVTLKKQKAKTLTFQRVTKAYEGIMRSGSLEKYSKEGDDDNAAEIHTSDYFARTELPDGIINDPKFLDVAFSLKKGELSSIVEIGDGYAILFVDDVQKPELPELDAVRDQVTADYRKEKSQELAAKAADKLLVASKEQGGLQQAIPKEQENQPEVKVTDFFQRSAQGKDLPPNQLIQESFKTPWKQKMTQTPVQIGTSYYLFEVVERRAGTAKADVAKRDEAREKLLASARKELVSSWVAALQSRSTIATNESLLK
;
A
#
# COMPACT_ATOMS: atom_id res chain seq x y z
N MET A 1 -31.86 -9.59 -31.42
CA MET A 1 -33.08 -10.43 -31.48
C MET A 1 -33.07 -11.51 -30.40
N GLU A 2 -32.02 -12.33 -30.31
CA GLU A 2 -31.90 -13.41 -29.30
C GLU A 2 -31.91 -12.90 -27.85
N GLN A 3 -31.14 -11.86 -27.53
CA GLN A 3 -31.08 -11.29 -26.17
C GLN A 3 -32.40 -10.65 -25.71
N LYS A 4 -33.16 -10.04 -26.63
CA LYS A 4 -34.50 -9.49 -26.33
C LYS A 4 -35.48 -10.59 -25.98
N LYS A 5 -35.49 -11.67 -26.77
CA LYS A 5 -36.34 -12.84 -26.53
C LYS A 5 -36.01 -13.50 -25.18
N LYS A 6 -34.72 -13.65 -24.86
CA LYS A 6 -34.26 -14.14 -23.55
C LYS A 6 -34.74 -13.24 -22.41
N ALA A 7 -34.67 -11.92 -22.55
CA ALA A 7 -35.19 -10.99 -21.55
C ALA A 7 -36.72 -11.10 -21.39
N GLU A 8 -37.47 -11.27 -22.48
CA GLU A 8 -38.92 -11.48 -22.43
C GLU A 8 -39.30 -12.79 -21.72
N GLU A 9 -38.55 -13.87 -21.95
CA GLU A 9 -38.73 -15.16 -21.26
C GLU A 9 -38.47 -15.03 -19.75
N VAL A 10 -37.37 -14.38 -19.36
CA VAL A 10 -37.04 -14.11 -17.96
C VAL A 10 -38.07 -13.19 -17.31
N LEU A 11 -38.60 -12.20 -18.03
CA LEU A 11 -39.66 -11.32 -17.53
C LEU A 11 -40.94 -12.12 -17.22
N GLN A 12 -41.31 -13.06 -18.08
CA GLN A 12 -42.46 -13.92 -17.81
C GLN A 12 -42.25 -14.80 -16.56
N LEU A 13 -41.03 -15.31 -16.34
CA LEU A 13 -40.70 -16.03 -15.12
C LEU A 13 -40.80 -15.12 -13.89
N ALA A 14 -40.24 -13.91 -13.98
CA ALA A 14 -40.24 -12.94 -12.89
C ALA A 14 -41.65 -12.49 -12.46
N ARG A 15 -42.62 -12.47 -13.39
CA ARG A 15 -44.01 -12.08 -13.12
C ARG A 15 -44.90 -13.21 -12.59
N LYS A 16 -44.43 -14.45 -12.51
CA LYS A 16 -45.22 -15.55 -11.92
C LYS A 16 -45.38 -15.34 -10.41
N ALA A 17 -46.55 -15.68 -9.89
CA ALA A 17 -46.83 -15.60 -8.46
C ALA A 17 -45.85 -16.49 -7.68
N GLY A 18 -45.15 -15.92 -6.70
CA GLY A 18 -44.16 -16.62 -5.87
C GLY A 18 -42.75 -16.72 -6.47
N SER A 19 -42.48 -16.08 -7.60
CA SER A 19 -41.12 -16.02 -8.17
C SER A 19 -40.15 -15.20 -7.31
N ASP A 20 -38.94 -15.72 -7.13
CA ASP A 20 -37.84 -15.01 -6.47
C ASP A 20 -37.01 -14.25 -7.51
N PHE A 21 -37.17 -12.92 -7.51
CA PHE A 21 -36.45 -12.03 -8.43
C PHE A 21 -34.93 -12.06 -8.22
N SER A 22 -34.47 -12.22 -6.96
CA SER A 22 -33.05 -12.29 -6.63
C SER A 22 -32.42 -13.57 -7.16
N ALA A 23 -33.12 -14.71 -7.02
CA ALA A 23 -32.67 -15.98 -7.59
C ALA A 23 -32.59 -15.91 -9.13
N LEU A 24 -33.61 -15.34 -9.79
CA LEU A 24 -33.60 -15.13 -11.23
C LEU A 24 -32.47 -14.19 -11.67
N ALA A 25 -32.18 -13.15 -10.90
CA ALA A 25 -31.05 -12.26 -11.16
C ALA A 25 -29.70 -13.00 -11.01
N GLN A 26 -29.53 -13.83 -9.99
CA GLN A 26 -28.32 -14.67 -9.82
C GLN A 26 -28.13 -15.66 -10.96
N GLU A 27 -29.20 -16.20 -11.52
CA GLU A 27 -29.14 -17.18 -12.59
C GLU A 27 -28.93 -16.51 -13.97
N TYR A 28 -29.76 -15.51 -14.30
CA TYR A 28 -29.87 -14.97 -15.67
C TYR A 28 -29.19 -13.61 -15.88
N SER A 29 -28.86 -12.85 -14.84
CA SER A 29 -28.25 -11.52 -15.02
C SER A 29 -26.82 -11.63 -15.55
N GLU A 30 -26.44 -10.62 -16.33
CA GLU A 30 -25.07 -10.42 -16.85
C GLU A 30 -24.47 -9.12 -16.26
N GLY A 31 -25.16 -8.46 -15.33
CA GLY A 31 -24.73 -7.22 -14.68
C GLY A 31 -23.81 -7.43 -13.47
N PRO A 32 -23.13 -6.35 -13.00
CA PRO A 32 -22.14 -6.43 -11.91
C PRO A 32 -22.72 -6.79 -10.54
N THR A 33 -24.04 -6.71 -10.36
CA THR A 33 -24.73 -7.06 -9.11
C THR A 33 -25.35 -8.45 -9.14
N LYS A 34 -25.09 -9.26 -10.17
CA LYS A 34 -25.57 -10.65 -10.31
C LYS A 34 -25.39 -11.47 -9.03
N GLU A 35 -24.18 -11.49 -8.48
CA GLU A 35 -23.85 -12.29 -7.27
C GLU A 35 -24.63 -11.81 -6.03
N ARG A 36 -25.08 -10.56 -6.02
CA ARG A 36 -25.91 -9.94 -4.98
C ARG A 36 -27.40 -9.93 -5.31
N GLY A 37 -27.87 -10.83 -6.19
CA GLY A 37 -29.30 -10.91 -6.52
C GLY A 37 -29.80 -9.73 -7.35
N GLY A 38 -28.90 -8.99 -8.01
CA GLY A 38 -29.25 -7.81 -8.79
C GLY A 38 -29.43 -6.53 -7.98
N ASP A 39 -29.19 -6.52 -6.67
CA ASP A 39 -29.44 -5.36 -5.81
C ASP A 39 -28.51 -4.16 -6.13
N LEU A 40 -29.13 -3.02 -6.44
CA LEU A 40 -28.47 -1.75 -6.77
C LEU A 40 -28.42 -0.78 -5.58
N GLY A 41 -29.08 -1.11 -4.47
CA GLY A 41 -29.30 -0.24 -3.31
C GLY A 41 -30.17 0.98 -3.64
N PHE A 42 -30.23 1.94 -2.70
CA PHE A 42 -30.94 3.20 -2.91
C PHE A 42 -30.14 4.13 -3.82
N PHE A 43 -30.84 4.74 -4.78
CA PHE A 43 -30.31 5.80 -5.61
C PHE A 43 -31.35 6.89 -5.86
N SER A 44 -30.86 8.07 -6.24
CA SER A 44 -31.69 9.23 -6.59
C SER A 44 -31.89 9.33 -8.10
N ASN A 45 -32.89 10.10 -8.51
CA ASN A 45 -33.14 10.39 -9.92
C ASN A 45 -31.91 11.03 -10.59
N GLY A 46 -31.58 10.62 -11.81
CA GLY A 46 -30.43 11.07 -12.58
C GLY A 46 -29.16 10.26 -12.35
N ARG A 47 -29.22 9.18 -11.54
CA ARG A 47 -28.07 8.30 -11.28
C ARG A 47 -27.94 7.18 -12.31
N MET A 48 -29.03 6.77 -12.97
CA MET A 48 -29.00 5.74 -14.03
C MET A 48 -29.19 6.38 -15.42
N VAL A 49 -29.02 5.57 -16.46
CA VAL A 49 -29.25 6.04 -17.83
C VAL A 49 -30.73 6.40 -18.05
N PRO A 50 -31.04 7.38 -18.92
CA PRO A 50 -32.40 7.94 -19.02
C PRO A 50 -33.53 6.90 -19.22
N PRO A 51 -33.39 5.85 -20.05
CA PRO A 51 -34.45 4.85 -20.20
C PRO A 51 -34.68 4.02 -18.93
N PHE A 52 -33.62 3.73 -18.18
CA PHE A 52 -33.68 2.99 -16.91
C PHE A 52 -34.34 3.84 -15.83
N ASP A 53 -33.88 5.08 -15.65
CA ASP A 53 -34.47 6.00 -14.68
C ASP A 53 -35.96 6.21 -14.99
N LYS A 54 -36.32 6.49 -16.24
CA LYS A 54 -37.73 6.66 -16.64
C LYS A 54 -38.59 5.46 -16.28
N ALA A 55 -38.08 4.25 -16.48
CA ALA A 55 -38.78 3.02 -16.12
C ALA A 55 -38.96 2.90 -14.60
N VAL A 56 -37.88 3.06 -13.82
CA VAL A 56 -37.93 2.95 -12.34
C VAL A 56 -38.90 3.96 -11.73
N PHE A 57 -38.86 5.22 -12.16
CA PHE A 57 -39.72 6.27 -11.62
C PHE A 57 -41.18 6.17 -12.09
N SER A 58 -41.50 5.23 -12.99
CA SER A 58 -42.87 4.91 -13.37
C SER A 58 -43.48 3.72 -12.61
N LEU A 59 -42.66 2.98 -11.85
CA LEU A 59 -43.08 1.81 -11.08
C LEU A 59 -43.56 2.19 -9.68
N GLN A 60 -44.41 1.33 -9.12
CA GLN A 60 -44.74 1.30 -7.70
C GLN A 60 -43.87 0.26 -6.95
N PRO A 61 -43.66 0.42 -5.63
CA PRO A 61 -42.97 -0.60 -4.84
C PRO A 61 -43.61 -1.99 -5.01
N GLY A 62 -42.78 -2.99 -5.26
CA GLY A 62 -43.15 -4.36 -5.60
C GLY A 62 -43.34 -4.63 -7.10
N GLU A 63 -43.46 -3.60 -7.95
CA GLU A 63 -43.70 -3.79 -9.38
C GLU A 63 -42.43 -4.15 -10.17
N ILE A 64 -42.64 -4.87 -11.28
CA ILE A 64 -41.60 -5.28 -12.22
C ILE A 64 -41.88 -4.62 -13.59
N SER A 65 -40.91 -3.87 -14.10
CA SER A 65 -40.96 -3.20 -15.40
C SER A 65 -41.19 -4.18 -16.54
N ASP A 66 -41.63 -3.65 -17.69
CA ASP A 66 -41.38 -4.33 -18.97
C ASP A 66 -39.88 -4.36 -19.29
N VAL A 67 -39.49 -5.04 -20.37
CA VAL A 67 -38.10 -5.06 -20.82
C VAL A 67 -37.69 -3.65 -21.25
N VAL A 68 -36.73 -3.07 -20.54
CA VAL A 68 -36.20 -1.72 -20.78
C VAL A 68 -34.93 -1.84 -21.63
N GLU A 69 -34.96 -1.30 -22.84
CA GLU A 69 -33.79 -1.23 -23.71
C GLU A 69 -32.93 -0.01 -23.38
N THR A 70 -31.63 -0.25 -23.21
CA THR A 70 -30.61 0.80 -23.00
C THR A 70 -29.41 0.52 -23.90
N GLN A 71 -28.46 1.45 -23.93
CA GLN A 71 -27.15 1.20 -24.57
C GLN A 71 -26.36 0.02 -23.98
N PHE A 72 -26.74 -0.47 -22.80
CA PHE A 72 -26.11 -1.60 -22.11
C PHE A 72 -26.88 -2.92 -22.29
N GLY A 73 -27.88 -2.95 -23.17
CA GLY A 73 -28.73 -4.11 -23.41
C GLY A 73 -30.11 -3.99 -22.77
N TYR A 74 -30.71 -5.14 -22.47
CA TYR A 74 -32.09 -5.28 -22.01
C TYR A 74 -32.16 -5.49 -20.50
N HIS A 75 -32.95 -4.66 -19.81
CA HIS A 75 -33.08 -4.67 -18.36
C HIS A 75 -34.50 -5.02 -17.94
N ILE A 76 -34.62 -5.80 -16.88
CA ILE A 76 -35.86 -6.05 -16.16
C ILE A 76 -35.65 -5.50 -14.77
N ILE A 77 -36.54 -4.60 -14.33
CA ILE A 77 -36.31 -3.83 -13.11
C ILE A 77 -37.45 -4.09 -12.15
N LYS A 78 -37.13 -4.53 -10.93
CA LYS A 78 -38.07 -4.61 -9.83
C LYS A 78 -37.82 -3.44 -8.88
N LEU A 79 -38.85 -2.65 -8.60
CA LEU A 79 -38.75 -1.59 -7.60
C LEU A 79 -39.07 -2.18 -6.23
N GLU A 80 -38.10 -2.28 -5.33
CA GLU A 80 -38.33 -2.85 -3.99
C GLU A 80 -38.95 -1.82 -3.03
N GLU A 81 -38.32 -0.66 -2.87
CA GLU A 81 -38.67 0.33 -1.87
C GLU A 81 -38.45 1.75 -2.41
N ILE A 82 -39.39 2.68 -2.13
CA ILE A 82 -39.20 4.11 -2.35
C ILE A 82 -38.98 4.78 -1.00
N ARG A 83 -37.83 5.45 -0.84
CA ARG A 83 -37.57 6.32 0.32
C ARG A 83 -37.77 7.78 -0.07
N PRO A 84 -38.63 8.53 0.65
CA PRO A 84 -38.78 9.95 0.39
C PRO A 84 -37.45 10.67 0.63
N ALA A 85 -37.10 11.58 -0.28
CA ALA A 85 -35.94 12.44 -0.10
C ALA A 85 -36.14 13.26 1.18
N THR A 86 -35.23 13.10 2.15
CA THR A 86 -35.21 13.93 3.35
C THR A 86 -34.26 15.09 3.12
N VAL A 87 -34.79 16.31 3.19
CA VAL A 87 -33.94 17.51 3.27
C VAL A 87 -33.43 17.57 4.69
N ARG A 88 -32.11 17.47 4.88
CA ARG A 88 -31.52 17.72 6.18
C ARG A 88 -31.81 19.16 6.57
N THR A 89 -32.30 19.39 7.78
CA THR A 89 -32.56 20.75 8.25
C THR A 89 -31.25 21.52 8.40
N PHE A 90 -31.31 22.85 8.36
CA PHE A 90 -30.13 23.68 8.60
C PHE A 90 -29.42 23.28 9.90
N GLU A 91 -30.16 23.08 10.99
CA GLU A 91 -29.60 22.64 12.28
C GLU A 91 -28.83 21.31 12.18
N GLN A 92 -29.27 20.37 11.35
CA GLN A 92 -28.58 19.08 11.15
C GLN A 92 -27.27 19.18 10.36
N VAL A 93 -27.05 20.28 9.63
CA VAL A 93 -25.85 20.48 8.79
C VAL A 93 -25.01 21.68 9.21
N LYS A 94 -25.52 22.52 10.11
CA LYS A 94 -24.93 23.78 10.53
C LYS A 94 -23.47 23.66 10.94
N ASP A 95 -23.13 22.67 11.76
CA ASP A 95 -21.76 22.49 12.24
C ASP A 95 -20.80 22.10 11.12
N ASN A 96 -21.20 21.16 10.27
CA ASN A 96 -20.40 20.75 9.10
C ASN A 96 -20.24 21.90 8.09
N LEU A 97 -21.31 22.67 7.85
CA LEU A 97 -21.27 23.86 7.01
C LEU A 97 -20.36 24.93 7.62
N ALA A 98 -20.43 25.16 8.94
CA ALA A 98 -19.58 26.12 9.63
C ALA A 98 -18.10 25.73 9.52
N VAL A 99 -17.75 24.45 9.71
CA VAL A 99 -16.39 23.94 9.52
C VAL A 99 -15.92 24.15 8.07
N THR A 100 -16.77 23.80 7.10
CA THR A 100 -16.45 23.94 5.67
C THR A 100 -16.23 25.39 5.27
N LEU A 101 -17.15 26.28 5.68
CA LEU A 101 -17.06 27.72 5.39
C LEU A 101 -15.87 28.37 6.09
N LYS A 102 -15.56 27.96 7.34
CA LYS A 102 -14.34 28.40 8.04
C LYS A 102 -13.10 27.98 7.27
N LYS A 103 -13.01 26.72 6.82
CA LYS A 103 -11.87 26.23 6.02
C LYS A 103 -11.73 27.00 4.70
N GLN A 104 -12.83 27.24 3.98
CA GLN A 104 -12.84 28.01 2.74
C GLN A 104 -12.40 29.46 2.95
N LYS A 105 -12.93 30.13 3.98
CA LYS A 105 -12.53 31.49 4.34
C LYS A 105 -11.06 31.55 4.78
N ALA A 106 -10.60 30.61 5.60
CA ALA A 106 -9.21 30.51 6.01
C ALA A 106 -8.29 30.37 4.80
N LYS A 107 -8.55 29.42 3.89
CA LYS A 107 -7.75 29.26 2.66
C LYS A 107 -7.68 30.55 1.83
N THR A 108 -8.81 31.24 1.67
CA THR A 108 -8.88 32.51 0.93
C THR A 108 -8.03 33.59 1.59
N LEU A 109 -8.17 33.76 2.91
CA LEU A 109 -7.41 34.76 3.67
C LEU A 109 -5.91 34.44 3.69
N THR A 110 -5.53 33.17 3.86
CA THR A 110 -4.12 32.76 3.81
C THR A 110 -3.52 33.01 2.44
N PHE A 111 -4.25 32.70 1.35
CA PHE A 111 -3.80 33.02 0.00
C PHE A 111 -3.59 34.53 -0.20
N GLN A 112 -4.55 35.36 0.24
CA GLN A 112 -4.40 36.82 0.18
C GLN A 112 -3.20 37.33 0.97
N ARG A 113 -2.96 36.77 2.16
CA ARG A 113 -1.81 37.12 3.00
C ARG A 113 -0.48 36.76 2.32
N VAL A 114 -0.34 35.53 1.81
CA VAL A 114 0.90 35.11 1.16
C VAL A 114 1.14 35.87 -0.15
N THR A 115 0.10 36.21 -0.91
CA THR A 115 0.25 37.07 -2.10
C THR A 115 0.75 38.46 -1.74
N LYS A 116 0.17 39.10 -0.71
CA LYS A 116 0.66 40.41 -0.23
C LYS A 116 2.10 40.34 0.27
N ALA A 117 2.45 39.29 1.01
CA ALA A 117 3.81 39.08 1.48
C ALA A 117 4.79 38.91 0.30
N TYR A 118 4.43 38.08 -0.68
CA TYR A 118 5.24 37.88 -1.89
C TYR A 118 5.46 39.19 -2.65
N GLU A 119 4.41 39.98 -2.88
CA GLU A 119 4.54 41.30 -3.50
C GLU A 119 5.40 42.25 -2.67
N GLY A 120 5.26 42.25 -1.35
CA GLY A 120 6.07 43.06 -0.44
C GLY A 120 7.56 42.69 -0.48
N ILE A 121 7.87 41.39 -0.52
CA ILE A 121 9.24 40.88 -0.68
C ILE A 121 9.81 41.36 -2.02
N MET A 122 9.06 41.22 -3.11
CA MET A 122 9.50 41.67 -4.44
C MET A 122 9.71 43.19 -4.51
N ARG A 123 8.88 43.99 -3.83
CA ARG A 123 9.03 45.46 -3.78
C ARG A 123 10.21 45.92 -2.93
N SER A 124 10.46 45.28 -1.79
CA SER A 124 11.60 45.59 -0.91
C SER A 124 12.93 45.05 -1.45
N GLY A 125 12.88 44.04 -2.32
CA GLY A 125 14.02 43.47 -3.04
C GLY A 125 14.82 42.43 -2.25
N SER A 126 14.43 42.12 -1.01
CA SER A 126 15.03 41.06 -0.18
C SER A 126 14.11 40.74 1.00
N LEU A 127 14.13 39.51 1.50
CA LEU A 127 13.37 39.10 2.68
C LEU A 127 13.76 39.89 3.94
N GLU A 128 15.04 40.20 4.10
CA GLU A 128 15.56 40.94 5.25
C GLU A 128 15.03 42.37 5.31
N LYS A 129 14.89 43.03 4.14
CA LYS A 129 14.26 44.36 4.05
C LYS A 129 12.76 44.27 4.28
N TYR A 130 12.09 43.29 3.68
CA TYR A 130 10.66 43.05 3.90
C TYR A 130 10.33 42.91 5.39
N SER A 131 11.12 42.14 6.15
CA SER A 131 10.90 41.98 7.59
C SER A 131 11.12 43.24 8.41
N LYS A 132 11.90 44.21 7.92
CA LYS A 132 12.18 45.48 8.62
C LYS A 132 11.21 46.60 8.24
N GLU A 133 10.70 46.55 7.01
CA GLU A 133 9.84 47.59 6.41
C GLU A 133 8.35 47.22 6.38
N GLY A 134 8.02 45.96 6.70
CA GLY A 134 6.67 45.43 6.65
C GLY A 134 5.73 46.01 7.72
N ASP A 135 4.46 46.17 7.34
CA ASP A 135 3.34 46.46 8.24
C ASP A 135 3.15 45.28 9.22
N ASP A 136 3.08 45.53 10.54
CA ASP A 136 3.07 44.52 11.61
C ASP A 136 2.03 43.40 11.41
N ASP A 137 0.91 43.70 10.75
CA ASP A 137 -0.19 42.74 10.53
C ASP A 137 0.11 41.66 9.47
N ASN A 138 1.15 41.82 8.63
CA ASN A 138 1.51 40.88 7.55
C ASN A 138 2.96 40.39 7.60
N ALA A 139 3.74 40.79 8.61
CA ALA A 139 5.07 40.26 8.83
C ALA A 139 4.95 38.79 9.27
N ALA A 140 4.90 37.88 8.29
CA ALA A 140 5.09 36.46 8.56
C ALA A 140 6.47 36.28 9.19
N GLU A 141 6.55 35.47 10.24
CA GLU A 141 7.81 35.14 10.89
C GLU A 141 8.76 34.54 9.87
N ILE A 142 9.93 35.17 9.67
CA ILE A 142 10.97 34.63 8.80
C ILE A 142 11.66 33.52 9.58
N HIS A 143 11.52 32.30 9.09
CA HIS A 143 12.26 31.15 9.60
C HIS A 143 13.51 30.92 8.75
N THR A 144 14.67 30.95 9.41
CA THR A 144 15.96 30.60 8.81
C THR A 144 16.41 29.26 9.39
N SER A 145 16.91 28.36 8.54
CA SER A 145 17.47 27.08 8.96
C SER A 145 18.99 27.03 8.72
N ASP A 146 19.65 26.10 9.39
CA ASP A 146 20.97 25.63 8.98
C ASP A 146 20.91 24.87 7.64
N TYR A 147 22.07 24.51 7.09
CA TYR A 147 22.14 23.63 5.92
C TYR A 147 21.47 22.30 6.21
N PHE A 148 20.77 21.75 5.21
CA PHE A 148 20.06 20.50 5.36
C PHE A 148 20.07 19.66 4.09
N ALA A 149 19.96 18.35 4.27
CA ALA A 149 19.79 17.40 3.18
C ALA A 149 18.32 16.98 3.08
N ARG A 150 17.91 16.45 1.91
CA ARG A 150 16.53 15.92 1.75
C ARG A 150 16.16 14.84 2.76
N THR A 151 17.15 14.16 3.33
CA THR A 151 16.99 13.05 4.28
C THR A 151 17.21 13.44 5.73
N GLU A 152 17.69 14.65 5.99
CA GLU A 152 18.02 15.14 7.33
C GLU A 152 17.58 16.60 7.41
N LEU A 153 16.39 16.80 7.98
CA LEU A 153 15.75 18.11 8.09
C LEU A 153 15.95 18.66 9.50
N PRO A 154 16.34 19.93 9.65
CA PRO A 154 16.47 20.59 10.95
C PRO A 154 15.09 20.92 11.52
N ASP A 155 15.07 21.22 12.82
CA ASP A 155 13.86 21.65 13.52
C ASP A 155 13.27 22.91 12.86
N GLY A 156 11.95 22.91 12.66
CA GLY A 156 11.22 24.02 12.04
C GLY A 156 11.09 23.95 10.51
N ILE A 157 11.83 23.06 9.83
CA ILE A 157 11.62 22.82 8.39
C ILE A 157 10.51 21.80 8.17
N ILE A 158 9.57 22.16 7.29
CA ILE A 158 8.42 21.33 6.96
C ILE A 158 8.86 20.18 6.05
N ASN A 159 8.53 18.95 6.45
CA ASN A 159 8.72 17.76 5.62
C ASN A 159 7.56 17.59 4.61
N ASP A 160 7.46 18.51 3.65
CA ASP A 160 6.51 18.45 2.54
C ASP A 160 7.27 18.22 1.22
N PRO A 161 6.90 17.23 0.39
CA PRO A 161 7.61 16.94 -0.86
C PRO A 161 7.70 18.14 -1.81
N LYS A 162 6.64 18.96 -1.93
CA LYS A 162 6.65 20.15 -2.80
C LYS A 162 7.56 21.23 -2.24
N PHE A 163 7.57 21.39 -0.91
CA PHE A 163 8.51 22.29 -0.24
C PHE A 163 9.95 21.91 -0.57
N LEU A 164 10.31 20.64 -0.36
CA LEU A 164 11.66 20.13 -0.60
C LEU A 164 12.05 20.19 -2.08
N ASP A 165 11.13 19.88 -3.00
CA ASP A 165 11.41 19.97 -4.42
C ASP A 165 11.73 21.38 -4.87
N VAL A 166 10.98 22.37 -4.38
CA VAL A 166 11.27 23.78 -4.67
C VAL A 166 12.58 24.20 -4.01
N ALA A 167 12.77 23.93 -2.72
CA ALA A 167 13.97 24.31 -1.96
C ALA A 167 15.28 23.86 -2.65
N PHE A 168 15.33 22.60 -3.12
CA PHE A 168 16.51 22.04 -3.78
C PHE A 168 16.60 22.35 -5.30
N SER A 169 15.59 22.99 -5.88
CA SER A 169 15.62 23.46 -7.28
C SER A 169 16.16 24.89 -7.42
N LEU A 170 16.07 25.68 -6.35
CA LEU A 170 16.52 27.07 -6.30
C LEU A 170 18.04 27.15 -6.16
N LYS A 171 18.62 28.21 -6.71
CA LYS A 171 20.04 28.56 -6.55
C LYS A 171 20.21 29.58 -5.43
N LYS A 172 21.46 29.73 -4.97
CA LYS A 172 21.87 30.80 -4.06
C LYS A 172 21.34 32.17 -4.55
N GLY A 173 20.66 32.88 -3.66
CA GLY A 173 20.06 34.19 -3.90
C GLY A 173 18.71 34.16 -4.62
N GLU A 174 18.15 32.99 -4.93
CA GLU A 174 16.84 32.89 -5.59
C GLU A 174 15.69 32.84 -4.58
N LEU A 175 14.63 33.58 -4.91
CA LEU A 175 13.33 33.56 -4.23
C LEU A 175 12.38 32.65 -5.02
N SER A 176 11.68 31.76 -4.33
CA SER A 176 10.66 30.90 -4.93
C SER A 176 9.41 31.68 -5.32
N SER A 177 8.59 31.11 -6.22
CA SER A 177 7.16 31.45 -6.27
C SER A 177 6.44 30.97 -5.00
N ILE A 178 5.19 31.38 -4.81
CA ILE A 178 4.34 30.85 -3.73
C ILE A 178 4.18 29.34 -3.93
N VAL A 179 4.50 28.56 -2.90
CA VAL A 179 4.39 27.10 -2.88
C VAL A 179 3.21 26.69 -2.01
N GLU A 180 2.25 25.95 -2.54
CA GLU A 180 1.13 25.37 -1.76
C GLU A 180 1.59 24.07 -1.09
N ILE A 181 1.59 24.05 0.25
CA ILE A 181 2.08 22.95 1.09
C ILE A 181 1.02 22.60 2.14
N GLY A 182 0.71 21.32 2.31
CA GLY A 182 -0.38 20.89 3.23
C GLY A 182 -1.67 21.72 3.11
N ASP A 183 -2.07 22.37 4.21
CA ASP A 183 -3.23 23.29 4.29
C ASP A 183 -2.82 24.79 4.21
N GLY A 184 -1.58 25.11 3.81
CA GLY A 184 -1.00 26.46 3.80
C GLY A 184 -0.10 26.76 2.60
N TYR A 185 0.79 27.75 2.77
CA TYR A 185 1.69 28.22 1.72
C TYR A 185 3.06 28.56 2.30
N ALA A 186 4.10 28.45 1.47
CA ALA A 186 5.46 28.88 1.77
C ALA A 186 6.05 29.75 0.65
N ILE A 187 6.96 30.63 1.04
CA ILE A 187 7.84 31.39 0.14
C ILE A 187 9.25 31.10 0.64
N LEU A 188 10.13 30.62 -0.23
CA LEU A 188 11.48 30.18 0.13
C LEU A 188 12.49 31.13 -0.49
N PHE A 189 13.59 31.34 0.20
CA PHE A 189 14.77 32.01 -0.32
C PHE A 189 16.00 31.21 0.06
N VAL A 190 16.87 30.96 -0.91
CA VAL A 190 18.10 30.21 -0.68
C VAL A 190 19.22 31.18 -0.38
N ASP A 191 19.55 31.33 0.89
CA ASP A 191 20.68 32.17 1.32
C ASP A 191 22.02 31.61 0.83
N ASP A 192 22.20 30.29 0.95
CA ASP A 192 23.42 29.62 0.48
C ASP A 192 23.18 28.16 0.08
N VAL A 193 24.11 27.60 -0.70
CA VAL A 193 24.07 26.19 -1.13
C VAL A 193 25.42 25.54 -0.83
N GLN A 194 25.43 24.57 0.09
CA GLN A 194 26.59 23.74 0.35
C GLN A 194 26.65 22.58 -0.66
N LYS A 195 27.72 22.53 -1.46
CA LYS A 195 27.94 21.40 -2.38
C LYS A 195 28.33 20.17 -1.56
N PRO A 196 27.93 18.96 -1.98
CA PRO A 196 28.47 17.74 -1.41
C PRO A 196 30.00 17.74 -1.59
N GLU A 197 30.72 17.76 -0.49
CA GLU A 197 32.17 17.60 -0.48
C GLU A 197 32.50 16.22 0.08
N LEU A 198 33.52 15.60 -0.49
CA LEU A 198 34.09 14.38 0.09
C LEU A 198 34.79 14.80 1.37
N PRO A 199 34.32 14.36 2.55
CA PRO A 199 35.04 14.66 3.78
C PRO A 199 36.41 13.98 3.73
N GLU A 200 37.42 14.68 4.25
CA GLU A 200 38.75 14.12 4.40
C GLU A 200 38.70 12.83 5.24
N LEU A 201 39.53 11.85 4.88
CA LEU A 201 39.50 10.54 5.54
C LEU A 201 39.65 10.67 7.06
N ASP A 202 40.49 11.59 7.54
CA ASP A 202 40.69 11.81 8.97
C ASP A 202 39.42 12.28 9.69
N ALA A 203 38.57 13.09 9.04
CA ALA A 203 37.32 13.57 9.61
C ALA A 203 36.26 12.47 9.75
N VAL A 204 36.32 11.44 8.89
CA VAL A 204 35.35 10.33 8.87
C VAL A 204 35.97 8.98 9.22
N ARG A 205 37.23 8.95 9.67
CA ARG A 205 38.01 7.73 9.84
C ARG A 205 37.34 6.75 10.79
N ASP A 206 36.80 7.25 11.89
CA ASP A 206 36.13 6.44 12.90
C ASP A 206 34.85 5.83 12.36
N GLN A 207 34.05 6.62 11.63
CA GLN A 207 32.82 6.15 10.99
C GLN A 207 33.13 5.10 9.91
N VAL A 208 34.08 5.38 9.02
CA VAL A 208 34.51 4.44 7.97
C VAL A 208 35.08 3.17 8.58
N THR A 209 35.85 3.27 9.66
CA THR A 209 36.40 2.08 10.36
C THR A 209 35.29 1.26 10.99
N ALA A 210 34.29 1.90 11.61
CA ALA A 210 33.13 1.23 12.17
C ALA A 210 32.31 0.51 11.09
N ASP A 211 32.05 1.19 9.97
CA ASP A 211 31.31 0.64 8.83
C ASP A 211 32.08 -0.51 8.17
N TYR A 212 33.38 -0.35 7.94
CA TYR A 212 34.24 -1.40 7.40
C TYR A 212 34.30 -2.62 8.33
N ARG A 213 34.45 -2.42 9.65
CA ARG A 213 34.44 -3.52 10.63
C ARG A 213 33.10 -4.24 10.62
N LYS A 214 31.98 -3.52 10.53
CA LYS A 214 30.64 -4.08 10.44
C LYS A 214 30.46 -4.91 9.17
N GLU A 215 30.81 -4.36 8.01
CA GLU A 215 30.75 -5.05 6.72
C GLU A 215 31.65 -6.30 6.73
N LYS A 216 32.90 -6.15 7.17
CA LYS A 216 33.85 -7.26 7.23
C LYS A 216 33.41 -8.34 8.21
N SER A 217 32.87 -7.97 9.37
CA SER A 217 32.31 -8.91 10.34
C SER A 217 31.16 -9.73 9.74
N GLN A 218 30.28 -9.10 8.95
CA GLN A 218 29.17 -9.80 8.29
C GLN A 218 29.68 -10.76 7.22
N GLU A 219 30.63 -10.31 6.38
CA GLU A 219 31.24 -11.16 5.35
C GLU A 219 31.92 -12.39 5.97
N LEU A 220 32.67 -12.20 7.06
CA LEU A 220 33.36 -13.29 7.76
C LEU A 220 32.35 -14.24 8.44
N ALA A 221 31.29 -13.71 9.06
CA ALA A 221 30.24 -14.52 9.68
C ALA A 221 29.48 -15.37 8.64
N ALA A 222 29.19 -14.81 7.46
CA ALA A 222 28.57 -15.54 6.36
C ALA A 222 29.44 -16.72 5.92
N LYS A 223 30.73 -16.46 5.65
CA LYS A 223 31.71 -17.49 5.27
C LYS A 223 31.88 -18.56 6.35
N ALA A 224 31.86 -18.17 7.62
CA ALA A 224 31.94 -19.11 8.74
C ALA A 224 30.69 -20.00 8.81
N ALA A 225 29.50 -19.44 8.62
CA ALA A 225 28.25 -20.19 8.62
C ALA A 225 28.16 -21.16 7.42
N ASP A 226 28.64 -20.76 6.23
CA ASP A 226 28.72 -21.64 5.06
C ASP A 226 29.66 -22.82 5.32
N LYS A 227 30.86 -22.55 5.85
CA LYS A 227 31.82 -23.60 6.22
C LYS A 227 31.26 -24.55 7.27
N LEU A 228 30.62 -23.99 8.31
CA LEU A 228 30.00 -24.79 9.36
C LEU A 228 28.90 -25.68 8.78
N LEU A 229 28.07 -25.15 7.88
CA LEU A 229 27.03 -25.93 7.24
C LEU A 229 27.58 -27.09 6.40
N VAL A 230 28.66 -26.87 5.64
CA VAL A 230 29.35 -27.93 4.90
C VAL A 230 29.88 -28.99 5.87
N ALA A 231 30.59 -28.57 6.92
CA ALA A 231 31.13 -29.47 7.93
C ALA A 231 30.02 -30.27 8.65
N SER A 232 28.86 -29.66 8.94
CA SER A 232 27.72 -30.34 9.56
C SER A 232 27.11 -31.40 8.66
N LYS A 233 27.11 -31.19 7.34
CA LYS A 233 26.67 -32.22 6.37
C LYS A 233 27.64 -33.40 6.33
N GLU A 234 28.94 -33.15 6.43
CA GLU A 234 29.98 -34.18 6.37
C GLU A 234 30.12 -34.96 7.68
N GLN A 235 30.00 -34.29 8.82
CA GLN A 235 30.22 -34.85 10.16
C GLN A 235 28.95 -35.36 10.83
N GLY A 236 27.79 -35.25 10.16
CA GLY A 236 26.54 -35.86 10.59
C GLY A 236 25.77 -35.08 11.67
N GLY A 237 25.96 -33.77 11.75
CA GLY A 237 25.17 -32.90 12.64
C GLY A 237 25.85 -31.58 13.01
N LEU A 238 25.05 -30.62 13.51
CA LEU A 238 25.56 -29.30 13.92
C LEU A 238 26.52 -29.38 15.10
N GLN A 239 26.26 -30.26 16.08
CA GLN A 239 27.04 -30.38 17.31
C GLN A 239 28.47 -30.88 17.04
N GLN A 240 28.62 -31.78 16.07
CA GLN A 240 29.89 -32.40 15.72
C GLN A 240 30.80 -31.43 14.95
N ALA A 241 30.20 -30.55 14.15
CA ALA A 241 30.90 -29.63 13.25
C ALA A 241 31.44 -28.35 13.92
N ILE A 242 31.18 -28.15 15.22
CA ILE A 242 31.67 -26.98 15.95
C ILE A 242 33.20 -27.07 16.04
N PRO A 243 33.95 -26.05 15.57
CA PRO A 243 35.40 -26.01 15.74
C PRO A 243 35.78 -25.99 17.22
N LYS A 244 36.51 -27.00 17.68
CA LYS A 244 37.06 -27.01 19.04
C LYS A 244 38.16 -25.95 19.14
N GLU A 245 38.16 -25.16 20.22
CA GLU A 245 39.23 -24.21 20.58
C GLU A 245 39.33 -22.92 19.73
N GLN A 246 38.23 -22.48 19.11
CA GLN A 246 38.18 -21.16 18.45
C GLN A 246 37.65 -20.06 19.41
N GLU A 247 38.24 -18.86 19.37
CA GLU A 247 37.85 -17.72 20.22
C GLU A 247 36.40 -17.26 20.01
N ASN A 248 35.84 -17.49 18.81
CA ASN A 248 34.46 -17.18 18.43
C ASN A 248 33.66 -18.44 18.11
N GLN A 249 33.62 -19.40 19.03
CA GLN A 249 32.85 -20.64 18.87
C GLN A 249 31.34 -20.35 18.78
N PRO A 250 30.64 -20.88 17.77
CA PRO A 250 29.19 -20.74 17.68
C PRO A 250 28.50 -21.51 18.81
N GLU A 251 27.50 -20.89 19.43
CA GLU A 251 26.69 -21.51 20.47
C GLU A 251 25.66 -22.45 19.82
N VAL A 252 25.65 -23.73 20.23
CA VAL A 252 24.64 -24.69 19.80
C VAL A 252 23.64 -24.93 20.94
N LYS A 253 22.37 -24.64 20.66
CA LYS A 253 21.25 -24.85 21.58
C LYS A 253 20.32 -25.90 21.01
N VAL A 254 19.87 -26.79 21.87
CA VAL A 254 18.77 -27.71 21.60
C VAL A 254 17.56 -27.21 22.36
N THR A 255 16.47 -26.94 21.65
CA THR A 255 15.22 -26.48 22.24
C THR A 255 14.33 -27.66 22.61
N ASP A 256 13.40 -27.43 23.54
CA ASP A 256 12.22 -28.29 23.69
C ASP A 256 11.29 -28.19 22.46
N PHE A 257 10.23 -29.00 22.43
CA PHE A 257 9.20 -28.90 21.39
C PHE A 257 8.51 -27.54 21.41
N PHE A 258 8.39 -26.94 20.24
CA PHE A 258 7.65 -25.70 20.04
C PHE A 258 6.71 -25.79 18.84
N GLN A 259 5.68 -24.93 18.84
CA GLN A 259 4.75 -24.79 17.72
C GLN A 259 5.21 -23.68 16.76
N ARG A 260 4.66 -23.66 15.53
CA ARG A 260 5.00 -22.64 14.52
C ARG A 260 4.76 -21.21 14.98
N SER A 261 3.82 -20.99 15.91
CA SER A 261 3.46 -19.68 16.47
C SER A 261 4.12 -19.38 17.82
N ALA A 262 5.05 -20.22 18.28
CA ALA A 262 5.65 -20.07 19.60
C ALA A 262 6.51 -18.81 19.67
N GLN A 263 6.48 -18.15 20.83
CA GLN A 263 7.30 -16.97 21.16
C GLN A 263 7.88 -17.18 22.56
N GLY A 264 9.11 -16.76 22.78
CA GLY A 264 9.78 -16.93 24.06
C GLY A 264 11.25 -16.53 23.99
N LYS A 265 11.84 -16.21 25.13
CA LYS A 265 13.25 -15.81 25.26
C LYS A 265 14.21 -16.97 24.95
N ASP A 266 13.78 -18.20 25.23
CA ASP A 266 14.58 -19.42 25.02
C ASP A 266 14.31 -20.08 23.66
N LEU A 267 13.47 -19.47 22.83
CA LEU A 267 13.18 -19.92 21.48
C LEU A 267 14.03 -19.17 20.45
N PRO A 268 14.33 -19.81 19.32
CA PRO A 268 15.04 -19.13 18.24
C PRO A 268 14.20 -17.98 17.66
N PRO A 269 14.84 -17.02 16.96
CA PRO A 269 14.11 -15.95 16.29
C PRO A 269 12.98 -16.48 15.39
N ASN A 270 11.86 -15.77 15.33
CA ASN A 270 10.66 -16.24 14.62
C ASN A 270 10.93 -16.61 13.15
N GLN A 271 11.82 -15.89 12.47
CA GLN A 271 12.22 -16.23 11.10
C GLN A 271 12.85 -17.63 11.02
N LEU A 272 13.70 -18.00 11.98
CA LEU A 272 14.31 -19.33 12.07
C LEU A 272 13.25 -20.42 12.39
N ILE A 273 12.27 -20.11 13.24
CA ILE A 273 11.11 -20.98 13.50
C ILE A 273 10.36 -21.24 12.20
N GLN A 274 10.03 -20.20 11.42
CA GLN A 274 9.29 -20.39 10.17
C GLN A 274 10.08 -21.24 9.16
N GLU A 275 11.37 -21.00 9.00
CA GLU A 275 12.22 -21.77 8.09
C GLU A 275 12.37 -23.24 8.52
N SER A 276 12.46 -23.52 9.82
CA SER A 276 12.54 -24.90 10.32
C SER A 276 11.27 -25.70 10.05
N PHE A 277 10.10 -25.05 10.09
CA PHE A 277 8.82 -25.67 9.74
C PHE A 277 8.56 -25.76 8.23
N LYS A 278 9.24 -24.97 7.39
CA LYS A 278 9.19 -25.09 5.92
C LYS A 278 10.09 -26.22 5.40
N THR A 279 11.15 -26.54 6.13
CA THR A 279 12.14 -27.55 5.73
C THR A 279 11.52 -28.95 5.59
N PRO A 280 11.71 -29.66 4.46
CA PRO A 280 11.23 -31.03 4.32
C PRO A 280 11.87 -31.98 5.34
N TRP A 281 11.11 -32.96 5.83
CA TRP A 281 11.62 -33.90 6.85
C TRP A 281 12.83 -34.72 6.37
N LYS A 282 12.92 -35.01 5.06
CA LYS A 282 14.08 -35.71 4.48
C LYS A 282 15.37 -34.89 4.57
N GLN A 283 15.25 -33.57 4.59
CA GLN A 283 16.37 -32.65 4.54
C GLN A 283 16.97 -32.40 5.93
N LYS A 284 16.12 -32.37 6.97
CA LYS A 284 16.40 -32.16 8.41
C LYS A 284 17.19 -30.90 8.78
N MET A 285 18.05 -30.37 7.92
CA MET A 285 18.93 -29.23 8.19
C MET A 285 18.70 -28.11 7.18
N THR A 286 19.11 -26.89 7.53
CA THR A 286 19.09 -25.74 6.62
C THR A 286 19.87 -26.01 5.34
N GLN A 287 19.44 -25.45 4.20
CA GLN A 287 20.22 -25.53 2.94
C GLN A 287 21.23 -24.41 2.79
N THR A 288 20.90 -23.25 3.34
CA THR A 288 21.73 -22.04 3.35
C THR A 288 21.68 -21.44 4.75
N PRO A 289 22.72 -20.72 5.20
CA PRO A 289 22.65 -19.98 6.45
C PRO A 289 21.49 -18.98 6.46
N VAL A 290 20.75 -18.93 7.57
CA VAL A 290 19.63 -17.99 7.73
C VAL A 290 20.17 -16.71 8.37
N GLN A 291 20.21 -15.62 7.60
CA GLN A 291 20.63 -14.31 8.11
C GLN A 291 19.48 -13.62 8.85
N ILE A 292 19.75 -13.19 10.09
CA ILE A 292 18.82 -12.41 10.91
C ILE A 292 19.62 -11.29 11.57
N GLY A 293 19.38 -10.05 11.12
CA GLY A 293 20.21 -8.91 11.50
C GLY A 293 21.65 -9.09 11.02
N THR A 294 22.60 -9.02 11.95
CA THR A 294 24.04 -9.22 11.70
C THR A 294 24.51 -10.65 11.99
N SER A 295 23.62 -11.55 12.37
CA SER A 295 23.93 -12.92 12.79
C SER A 295 23.45 -13.93 11.76
N TYR A 296 24.17 -15.06 11.67
CA TYR A 296 23.82 -16.18 10.80
C TYR A 296 23.48 -17.40 11.66
N TYR A 297 22.37 -18.04 11.34
CA TYR A 297 21.85 -19.19 12.08
C TYR A 297 21.80 -20.42 11.19
N LEU A 298 22.19 -21.55 11.77
CA LEU A 298 21.93 -22.89 11.22
C LEU A 298 20.99 -23.62 12.18
N PHE A 299 20.12 -24.46 11.64
CA PHE A 299 19.28 -25.33 12.46
C PHE A 299 19.25 -26.73 11.89
N GLU A 300 19.04 -27.69 12.78
CA GLU A 300 18.79 -29.09 12.50
C GLU A 300 17.53 -29.51 13.25
N VAL A 301 16.58 -30.08 12.52
CA VAL A 301 15.32 -30.59 13.05
C VAL A 301 15.56 -32.00 13.57
N VAL A 302 15.73 -32.10 14.88
CA VAL A 302 15.97 -33.36 15.59
C VAL A 302 14.73 -34.25 15.60
N GLU A 303 13.57 -33.70 15.98
CA GLU A 303 12.31 -34.44 16.09
C GLU A 303 11.11 -33.59 15.63
N ARG A 304 10.09 -34.26 15.07
CA ARG A 304 8.78 -33.66 14.77
C ARG A 304 7.68 -34.50 15.38
N ARG A 305 6.76 -33.86 16.10
CA ARG A 305 5.53 -34.49 16.61
C ARG A 305 4.33 -33.90 15.90
N ALA A 306 3.39 -34.78 15.53
CA ALA A 306 2.08 -34.32 15.10
C ALA A 306 1.41 -33.61 16.28
N GLY A 307 0.78 -32.46 16.00
CA GLY A 307 -0.03 -31.78 17.01
C GLY A 307 -1.16 -32.71 17.47
N THR A 308 -1.51 -32.63 18.76
CA THR A 308 -2.62 -33.39 19.35
C THR A 308 -4.01 -32.89 18.92
N ALA A 309 -4.06 -31.72 18.25
CA ALA A 309 -5.29 -31.20 17.67
C ALA A 309 -5.72 -32.07 16.48
N LYS A 310 -6.94 -32.62 16.51
CA LYS A 310 -7.55 -33.24 15.34
C LYS A 310 -7.53 -32.22 14.20
N ALA A 311 -6.94 -32.59 13.07
CA ALA A 311 -6.94 -31.75 11.88
C ALA A 311 -8.38 -31.43 11.49
N ASP A 312 -8.75 -30.15 11.54
CA ASP A 312 -10.02 -29.67 11.02
C ASP A 312 -10.00 -29.88 9.51
N VAL A 313 -10.71 -30.91 9.05
CA VAL A 313 -10.72 -31.36 7.65
C VAL A 313 -11.14 -30.20 6.73
N ALA A 314 -12.08 -29.36 7.18
CA ALA A 314 -12.54 -28.20 6.41
C ALA A 314 -11.42 -27.17 6.22
N LYS A 315 -10.67 -26.84 7.28
CA LYS A 315 -9.51 -25.92 7.18
C LYS A 315 -8.39 -26.49 6.33
N ARG A 316 -8.16 -27.81 6.38
CA ARG A 316 -7.16 -28.48 5.53
C ARG A 316 -7.54 -28.37 4.06
N ASP A 317 -8.79 -28.64 3.74
CA ASP A 317 -9.28 -28.61 2.35
C ASP A 317 -9.31 -27.17 1.82
N GLU A 318 -9.70 -26.20 2.65
CA GLU A 318 -9.60 -24.76 2.32
C GLU A 318 -8.15 -24.33 2.06
N ALA A 319 -7.21 -24.71 2.94
CA ALA A 319 -5.80 -24.40 2.75
C ALA A 319 -5.22 -25.06 1.49
N ARG A 320 -5.65 -26.28 1.17
CA ARG A 320 -5.26 -26.99 -0.05
C ARG A 320 -5.76 -26.26 -1.30
N GLU A 321 -7.03 -25.84 -1.33
CA GLU A 321 -7.57 -25.09 -2.46
C GLU A 321 -6.87 -23.74 -2.64
N LYS A 322 -6.57 -23.02 -1.55
CA LYS A 322 -5.79 -21.77 -1.63
C LYS A 322 -4.39 -21.99 -2.20
N LEU A 323 -3.68 -23.04 -1.76
CA LEU A 323 -2.35 -23.37 -2.29
C LEU A 323 -2.42 -23.79 -3.76
N LEU A 324 -3.41 -24.59 -4.15
CA LEU A 324 -3.61 -25.00 -5.55
C LEU A 324 -3.97 -23.81 -6.44
N ALA A 325 -4.83 -22.90 -5.99
CA ALA A 325 -5.17 -21.68 -6.72
C ALA A 325 -3.93 -20.79 -6.92
N SER A 326 -3.11 -20.62 -5.87
CA SER A 326 -1.85 -19.86 -5.98
C SER A 326 -0.88 -20.50 -6.96
N ALA A 327 -0.65 -21.81 -6.87
CA ALA A 327 0.24 -22.54 -7.77
C ALA A 327 -0.25 -22.49 -9.23
N ARG A 328 -1.56 -22.60 -9.47
CA ARG A 328 -2.15 -22.45 -10.81
C ARG A 328 -1.93 -21.05 -11.37
N LYS A 329 -2.15 -20.01 -10.56
CA LYS A 329 -1.93 -18.61 -10.97
C LYS A 329 -0.47 -18.37 -11.34
N GLU A 330 0.46 -18.87 -10.53
CA GLU A 330 1.89 -18.72 -10.76
C GLU A 330 2.34 -19.48 -12.01
N LEU A 331 1.88 -20.72 -12.19
CA LEU A 331 2.12 -21.51 -13.41
C LEU A 331 1.63 -20.79 -14.67
N VAL A 332 0.39 -20.27 -14.67
CA VAL A 332 -0.14 -19.52 -15.81
C VAL A 332 0.66 -18.25 -16.05
N SER A 333 1.00 -17.50 -15.00
CA SER A 333 1.77 -16.26 -15.14
C SER A 333 3.18 -16.50 -15.70
N SER A 334 3.88 -17.54 -15.22
CA SER A 334 5.21 -17.91 -15.70
C SER A 334 5.16 -18.46 -17.13
N TRP A 335 4.11 -19.21 -17.48
CA TRP A 335 3.88 -19.71 -18.83
C TRP A 335 3.60 -18.57 -19.82
N VAL A 336 2.74 -17.60 -19.45
CA VAL A 336 2.47 -16.40 -20.25
C VAL A 336 3.74 -15.57 -20.43
N ALA A 337 4.49 -15.33 -19.36
CA ALA A 337 5.76 -14.60 -19.43
C ALA A 337 6.77 -15.32 -20.36
N ALA A 338 6.86 -16.65 -20.27
CA ALA A 338 7.71 -17.45 -21.16
C ALA A 338 7.25 -17.36 -22.62
N LEU A 339 5.94 -17.42 -22.89
CA LEU A 339 5.39 -17.24 -24.25
C LEU A 339 5.67 -15.84 -24.80
N GLN A 340 5.46 -14.80 -23.99
CA GLN A 340 5.76 -13.42 -24.37
C GLN A 340 7.23 -13.23 -24.71
N SER A 341 8.14 -13.78 -23.89
CA SER A 341 9.59 -13.69 -24.13
C SER A 341 10.06 -14.38 -25.43
N ARG A 342 9.30 -15.38 -25.89
CA ARG A 342 9.62 -16.17 -27.10
C ARG A 342 8.85 -15.73 -28.33
N SER A 343 7.94 -14.77 -28.19
CA SER A 343 7.08 -14.31 -29.27
C SER A 343 7.56 -12.97 -29.81
N THR A 344 7.47 -12.78 -31.12
CA THR A 344 7.67 -11.46 -31.73
C THR A 344 6.41 -10.62 -31.50
N ILE A 345 6.46 -9.70 -30.54
CA ILE A 345 5.36 -8.78 -30.23
C ILE A 345 5.66 -7.44 -30.89
N ALA A 346 4.83 -7.00 -31.84
CA ALA A 346 4.89 -5.68 -32.44
C ALA A 346 3.72 -4.82 -31.93
N THR A 347 4.03 -3.67 -31.33
CA THR A 347 3.03 -2.72 -30.84
C THR A 347 2.82 -1.61 -31.88
N ASN A 348 1.60 -1.47 -32.39
CA ASN A 348 1.26 -0.41 -33.33
C ASN A 348 0.84 0.86 -32.56
N GLU A 349 1.79 1.78 -32.36
CA GLU A 349 1.58 3.02 -31.60
C GLU A 349 0.53 3.97 -32.21
N SER A 350 0.19 3.83 -33.49
CA SER A 350 -0.80 4.68 -34.16
C SER A 350 -2.24 4.42 -33.72
N LEU A 351 -2.51 3.26 -33.12
CA LEU A 351 -3.83 2.87 -32.60
C LEU A 351 -3.99 3.16 -31.10
N LEU A 352 -2.96 3.71 -30.44
CA LEU A 352 -2.94 4.01 -29.00
C LEU A 352 -3.12 5.51 -28.70
N LYS A 353 -3.48 6.34 -29.69
CA LYS A 353 -3.74 7.77 -29.53
C LYS A 353 -5.22 8.11 -29.55
#